data_AF-A0A7W0ZRP1-F1
#
_entry.id   AF-A0A7W0ZRP1-F1
#
_cell.length_a   1.000
_cell.length_b   1.000
_cell.length_c   1.000
_cell.angle_alpha   90.00
_cell.angle_beta   90.00
_cell.angle_gamma   90.00
#
_symmetry.space_group_name_H-M   'P 1'
#
loop_
_entity.id
_entity.type
_entity.pdbx_description
1 polymer ?
#
loop_
_entity_poly.entity_id
_entity_poly.type
_entity_poly.pdbx_seq_one_letter_code
_entity_poly.pdbx_strand_id
1 'polypeptide(L)'
;MSGRVLVIDGDRSHDVFEVIGIAGGIARVRSALLFEVGEELAVRIEHEGAVTETTVRVRAHVGPADSRITELEMIDDKANK
;
A
#
# COMPACT_ATOMS: atom_id res chain seq x y z
N MET A 1 -0.93 16.21 6.70
CA MET A 1 -2.08 15.57 6.05
C MET A 1 -1.93 14.07 6.22
N SER A 2 -3.00 13.35 6.55
CA SER A 2 -3.01 11.88 6.56
C SER A 2 -2.94 11.36 5.12
N GLY A 3 -2.07 10.38 4.85
CA GLY A 3 -2.02 9.74 3.53
C GLY A 3 -3.00 8.57 3.43
N ARG A 4 -3.31 8.13 2.20
CA ARG A 4 -4.17 6.97 1.95
C ARG A 4 -3.66 6.13 0.79
N VAL A 5 -4.01 4.86 0.81
CA VAL A 5 -3.77 3.92 -0.29
C VAL A 5 -5.10 3.43 -0.81
N LEU A 6 -5.28 3.60 -2.12
CA LEU A 6 -6.39 3.05 -2.86
C LEU A 6 -5.94 1.84 -3.66
N VAL A 7 -6.67 0.74 -3.56
CA VAL A 7 -6.45 -0.44 -4.43
C VAL A 7 -7.22 -0.23 -5.73
N ILE A 8 -6.55 -0.42 -6.87
CA ILE A 8 -7.09 -0.26 -8.21
C ILE A 8 -7.48 -1.64 -8.74
N ASP A 9 -8.76 -1.83 -9.07
CA ASP A 9 -9.31 -3.03 -9.70
C ASP A 9 -10.06 -2.64 -10.97
N GLY A 10 -9.38 -2.77 -12.12
CA GLY A 10 -9.86 -2.28 -13.41
C GLY A 10 -10.11 -0.77 -13.39
N ASP A 11 -11.36 -0.36 -13.64
CA ASP A 11 -11.78 1.05 -13.62
C ASP A 11 -12.21 1.54 -12.23
N ARG A 12 -12.11 0.68 -11.19
CA ARG A 12 -12.54 1.00 -9.83
C ARG A 12 -11.35 1.25 -8.92
N SER A 13 -11.51 2.17 -7.98
CA SER A 13 -10.57 2.38 -6.89
C SER A 13 -11.30 2.27 -5.56
N HIS A 14 -10.73 1.51 -4.63
CA HIS A 14 -11.26 1.28 -3.30
C HIS A 14 -10.35 2.00 -2.30
N ASP A 15 -10.90 2.81 -1.40
CA ASP A 15 -10.13 3.40 -0.30
C ASP A 15 -9.98 2.33 0.79
N VAL A 16 -8.76 1.80 0.95
CA VAL A 16 -8.57 0.57 1.73
C VAL A 16 -7.66 0.79 2.94
N PHE A 17 -6.69 1.71 2.85
CA PHE A 17 -5.70 1.84 3.91
C PHE A 17 -5.29 3.28 4.23
N GLU A 18 -5.13 3.54 5.52
CA GLU A 18 -4.49 4.75 6.02
C GLU A 18 -2.96 4.59 5.97
N VAL A 19 -2.25 5.53 5.34
CA VAL A 19 -0.78 5.53 5.30
C VAL A 19 -0.23 6.10 6.61
N ILE A 20 0.54 5.28 7.30
CA ILE A 20 1.26 5.65 8.53
C ILE A 20 2.61 6.29 8.18
N GLY A 21 3.26 5.78 7.13
CA GLY A 21 4.51 6.34 6.62
C GLY A 21 5.11 5.50 5.50
N ILE A 22 6.06 6.10 4.79
CA ILE A 22 6.79 5.48 3.69
C ILE A 22 8.28 5.62 3.95
N ALA A 23 9.00 4.50 3.97
CA ALA A 23 10.46 4.50 4.16
C ALA A 23 11.10 3.31 3.43
N GLY A 24 12.21 3.56 2.73
CA GLY A 24 12.98 2.50 2.07
C GLY A 24 12.19 1.67 1.06
N GLY A 25 11.26 2.28 0.32
CA GLY A 25 10.38 1.56 -0.62
C GLY A 25 9.25 0.78 0.03
N ILE A 26 9.06 0.88 1.35
CA ILE A 26 7.99 0.19 2.07
C ILE A 26 6.98 1.23 2.56
N ALA A 27 5.72 1.08 2.15
CA ALA A 27 4.59 1.80 2.72
C ALA A 27 4.01 0.99 3.89
N ARG A 28 3.91 1.61 5.06
CA ARG A 28 3.23 1.04 6.23
C ARG A 28 1.84 1.60 6.32
N VAL A 29 0.85 0.71 6.34
CA VAL A 29 -0.55 1.10 6.30
C VAL A 29 -1.36 0.40 7.38
N ARG A 30 -2.41 1.06 7.88
CA ARG A 30 -3.37 0.45 8.80
C ARG A 30 -4.41 -0.34 7.98
N SER A 31 -4.65 -1.59 8.33
CA SER A 31 -5.38 -2.54 7.47
C SER A 31 -6.30 -3.47 8.26
N ALA A 32 -7.51 -3.69 7.74
CA ALA A 32 -8.26 -4.92 7.95
C ALA A 32 -7.67 -6.01 7.03
N LEU A 33 -7.64 -7.27 7.46
CA LEU A 33 -7.00 -8.42 6.78
C LEU A 33 -7.63 -8.77 5.43
N LEU A 34 -7.50 -7.89 4.44
CA LEU A 34 -8.15 -8.04 3.14
C LEU A 34 -7.26 -8.73 2.10
N PHE A 35 -5.97 -8.88 2.38
CA PHE A 35 -4.97 -9.36 1.43
C PHE A 35 -3.99 -10.31 2.11
N GLU A 36 -3.43 -11.21 1.32
CA GLU A 36 -2.48 -12.22 1.79
C GLU A 36 -1.02 -11.77 1.59
N VAL A 37 -0.12 -12.26 2.45
CA VAL A 37 1.32 -12.03 2.25
C VAL A 37 1.77 -12.68 0.93
N GLY A 38 2.47 -11.90 0.11
CA GLY A 38 2.89 -12.28 -1.24
C GLY A 38 1.94 -11.79 -2.34
N GLU A 39 0.74 -11.33 -1.99
CA GLU A 39 -0.21 -10.77 -2.96
C GLU A 39 0.31 -9.45 -3.55
N GLU A 40 0.12 -9.28 -4.86
CA GLU A 40 0.49 -8.06 -5.59
C GLU A 40 -0.76 -7.24 -5.88
N LEU A 41 -0.68 -5.94 -5.60
CA LEU A 41 -1.79 -5.01 -5.72
C LEU A 41 -1.37 -3.81 -6.57
N ALA A 42 -2.17 -3.49 -7.58
CA ALA A 42 -2.11 -2.18 -8.21
C ALA A 42 -2.70 -1.16 -7.25
N VAL A 43 -1.93 -0.14 -6.88
CA VAL A 43 -2.36 0.86 -5.89
C VAL A 43 -2.10 2.29 -6.36
N ARG A 44 -2.96 3.19 -5.91
CA ARG A 44 -2.72 4.63 -5.91
C ARG A 44 -2.42 5.06 -4.49
N ILE A 45 -1.23 5.60 -4.25
CA ILE A 45 -0.79 6.10 -2.95
C ILE A 45 -0.85 7.62 -2.97
N GLU A 46 -1.63 8.19 -2.07
CA GLU A 46 -1.70 9.63 -1.83
C GLU A 46 -0.98 9.94 -0.51
N HIS A 47 0.15 10.63 -0.57
CA HIS A 47 0.95 10.95 0.62
C HIS A 47 1.64 12.31 0.46
N GLU A 48 1.57 13.16 1.49
CA GLU A 48 2.21 14.49 1.51
C GLU A 48 1.89 15.38 0.29
N GLY A 49 0.69 15.23 -0.29
CA GLY A 49 0.26 15.98 -1.47
C GLY A 49 0.76 15.42 -2.81
N ALA A 50 1.54 14.33 -2.79
CA ALA A 50 1.90 13.57 -3.97
C ALA A 50 0.93 12.39 -4.18
N VAL A 51 0.68 12.06 -5.45
CA VAL A 51 -0.11 10.90 -5.87
C VAL A 51 0.77 10.04 -6.76
N THR A 52 0.92 8.77 -6.40
CA THR A 52 1.73 7.79 -7.13
C THR A 52 0.91 6.55 -7.42
N GLU A 53 0.86 6.11 -8.67
CA GLU A 53 0.32 4.80 -9.05
C GLU A 53 1.48 3.82 -9.23
N THR A 54 1.38 2.64 -8.61
CA THR A 54 2.45 1.63 -8.62
C THR A 54 1.89 0.26 -8.26
N THR A 55 2.69 -0.78 -8.49
CA THR A 55 2.41 -2.13 -7.99
C THR A 55 3.14 -2.31 -6.67
N VAL A 56 2.43 -2.81 -5.67
CA VAL A 56 3.02 -3.19 -4.39
C VAL A 56 2.84 -4.67 -4.13
N ARG A 57 3.73 -5.27 -3.33
CA ARG A 57 3.56 -6.60 -2.78
C ARG A 57 3.30 -6.52 -1.29
N VAL A 58 2.33 -7.28 -0.80
CA VAL A 58 2.10 -7.43 0.65
C VAL A 58 3.26 -8.21 1.23
N ARG A 59 4.10 -7.52 2.01
CA ARG A 59 5.33 -8.10 2.59
C ARG A 59 5.08 -8.80 3.91
N ALA A 60 4.29 -8.17 4.78
CA ALA A 60 4.00 -8.67 6.12
C ALA A 60 2.78 -8.00 6.72
N HIS A 61 2.18 -8.68 7.69
CA HIS A 61 1.32 -8.04 8.68
C HIS A 61 2.02 -8.06 10.05
N VAL A 62 2.18 -6.89 10.66
CA VAL A 62 2.91 -6.70 11.90
C VAL A 62 2.03 -6.04 12.97
N GLY A 63 2.41 -6.23 14.23
CA GLY A 63 1.69 -5.66 15.38
C GLY A 63 0.54 -6.52 15.90
N PRO A 64 -0.12 -6.07 16.97
CA PRO A 64 -1.19 -6.81 17.63
C PRO A 64 -2.46 -6.85 16.75
N ALA A 65 -3.34 -7.82 16.98
CA ALA A 65 -4.50 -8.08 16.12
C ALA A 65 -5.48 -6.89 16.05
N ASP A 66 -5.55 -6.09 17.10
CA ASP A 66 -6.41 -4.90 17.24
C ASP A 66 -5.79 -3.61 16.64
N SER A 67 -4.50 -3.63 16.30
CA SER A 67 -3.80 -2.49 15.69
C SER A 67 -2.76 -2.98 14.66
N ARG A 68 -3.24 -3.83 13.74
CA ARG A 68 -2.39 -4.47 12.74
C ARG A 68 -1.96 -3.47 11.65
N ILE A 69 -0.68 -3.54 11.32
CA ILE A 69 -0.05 -2.76 10.25
C ILE A 69 0.30 -3.73 9.13
N THR A 70 -0.02 -3.36 7.90
CA THR A 70 0.42 -4.07 6.70
C THR A 70 1.61 -3.33 6.10
N GLU A 71 2.68 -4.07 5.80
CA GLU A 71 3.81 -3.56 5.05
C GLU A 71 3.60 -3.87 3.56
N LEU A 72 3.62 -2.83 2.73
CA LEU A 72 3.51 -2.90 1.27
C LEU A 72 4.86 -2.52 0.68
N GLU A 73 5.50 -3.48 0.00
CA GLU A 73 6.76 -3.26 -0.70
C GLU A 73 6.47 -2.74 -2.11
N MET A 74 6.99 -1.57 -2.46
CA MET A 74 6.86 -1.01 -3.81
C MET A 74 7.73 -1.80 -4.78
N ILE A 75 7.11 -2.36 -5.81
CA ILE A 75 7.80 -3.02 -6.90
C ILE A 75 8.14 -1.92 -7.91
N ASP A 76 9.41 -1.49 -7.93
CA ASP A 76 9.86 -0.41 -8.80
C ASP A 76 9.73 -0.86 -10.27
N ASP A 77 8.86 -0.20 -11.04
CA ASP A 77 8.64 -0.49 -12.46
C ASP A 77 9.70 0.18 -13.35
N LYS A 78 10.88 0.49 -12.79
CA LYS A 78 12.04 0.99 -13.54
C LYS A 78 12.82 -0.14 -14.20
N ALA A 79 12.11 -0.91 -15.02
CA ALA A 79 12.70 -1.81 -16.00
C ALA A 79 11.99 -1.68 -17.35
N ASN A 80 11.68 -0.46 -17.80
CA ASN A 80 11.44 -0.22 -19.22
C ASN A 80 11.72 1.26 -19.56
N LYS A 81 12.96 1.53 -19.96
CA LYS A 81 13.34 2.75 -20.69
C LYS A 81 14.28 2.38 -21.81
#